data_AF-A0A226HMM7-F1
#
_entry.id   AF-A0A226HMM7-F1
#
_cell.length_a   1.000
_cell.length_b   1.000
_cell.length_c   1.000
_cell.angle_alpha   90.00
_cell.angle_beta   90.00
_cell.angle_gamma   90.00
#
_symmetry.space_group_name_H-M   'P 1'
#
loop_
_entity.id
_entity.type
_entity.pdbx_description
1 polymer ?
#
loop_
_entity_poly.entity_id
_entity_poly.type
_entity_poly.pdbx_seq_one_letter_code
_entity_poly.pdbx_strand_id
1 'polypeptide(L)'
;MLKLGVLIFALTFLSCANLRDPSFIEILENAQHDIKVDSVKYFTNGLPFIRPVFAQSTIDTMSKATREHIEKMDEILNRSQVERELRKNILTKYGLYEHNLGCMVDKQTSILAKEYKRVTAFYLEKRNGKDWEEKMREEMINISND
;
A
#
# COMPACT_ATOMS: atom_id res chain seq x y z
N MET A 1 44.26 -18.72 16.47
CA MET A 1 43.32 -19.72 15.91
C MET A 1 41.94 -19.51 16.52
N LEU A 2 41.20 -18.54 15.98
CA LEU A 2 39.87 -18.18 16.46
C LEU A 2 38.84 -19.06 15.74
N LYS A 3 37.99 -19.72 16.53
CA LYS A 3 37.15 -20.85 16.16
C LYS A 3 36.23 -20.54 14.96
N LEU A 4 36.52 -21.16 13.81
CA LEU A 4 35.68 -21.16 12.61
C LEU A 4 34.24 -21.63 12.90
N GLY A 5 34.04 -22.45 13.95
CA GLY A 5 32.73 -22.92 14.39
C GLY A 5 31.82 -21.86 15.00
N VAL A 6 32.34 -20.72 15.48
CA VAL A 6 31.50 -19.67 16.09
C VAL A 6 30.84 -18.79 15.02
N LEU A 7 31.47 -18.65 13.84
CA LEU A 7 30.90 -17.84 12.74
C LEU A 7 29.68 -18.50 12.08
N ILE A 8 29.67 -19.83 12.00
CA ILE A 8 28.56 -20.59 11.37
C ILE A 8 27.33 -20.61 12.28
N PHE A 9 27.52 -20.65 13.60
CA PHE A 9 26.41 -20.56 14.56
C PHE A 9 25.85 -19.14 14.65
N ALA A 10 26.65 -18.09 14.41
CA ALA A 10 26.13 -16.72 14.39
C ALA A 10 25.24 -16.41 13.17
N LEU A 11 25.49 -17.07 12.02
CA LEU A 11 24.71 -16.86 10.78
C LEU A 11 23.32 -17.48 10.79
N THR A 12 23.06 -18.49 11.64
CA THR A 12 21.74 -19.15 11.71
C THR A 12 20.76 -18.46 12.66
N PHE A 13 21.22 -17.58 13.56
CA PHE A 13 20.34 -16.84 14.49
C PHE A 13 19.88 -15.46 13.97
N LEU A 14 20.40 -14.98 12.83
CA LEU A 14 20.12 -13.61 12.37
C LEU A 14 18.86 -13.44 11.51
N SER A 15 18.04 -14.46 11.26
CA SER A 15 16.90 -14.30 10.32
C SER A 15 15.65 -15.13 10.63
N CYS A 16 15.29 -15.33 11.90
CA CYS A 16 13.96 -15.88 12.24
C CYS A 16 12.93 -14.77 12.47
N ALA A 17 12.73 -13.91 11.48
CA ALA A 17 11.53 -13.09 11.40
C ALA A 17 10.49 -13.88 10.60
N ASN A 18 9.95 -14.95 11.21
CA ASN A 18 8.95 -15.79 10.55
C ASN A 18 7.56 -15.16 10.72
N LEU A 19 6.81 -15.10 9.61
CA LEU A 19 5.37 -14.84 9.64
C LEU A 19 4.71 -15.88 10.55
N ARG A 20 3.83 -15.42 11.44
CA ARG A 20 3.08 -16.31 12.34
C ARG A 20 1.58 -16.24 12.10
N ASP A 21 1.11 -15.14 11.54
CA ASP A 21 -0.30 -14.97 11.20
C ASP A 21 -0.69 -15.84 9.98
N PRO A 22 -1.65 -16.77 10.13
CA PRO A 22 -2.13 -17.58 9.02
C PRO A 22 -2.66 -16.76 7.84
N SER A 23 -3.28 -15.60 8.09
CA SER A 23 -3.79 -14.73 7.03
C SER A 23 -2.66 -14.16 6.16
N PHE A 24 -1.49 -13.90 6.75
CA PHE A 24 -0.35 -13.41 6.00
C PHE A 24 0.34 -14.52 5.22
N ILE A 25 0.31 -15.77 5.73
CA ILE A 25 0.80 -16.95 5.00
C ILE A 25 -0.06 -17.17 3.75
N GLU A 26 -1.39 -17.11 3.89
CA GLU A 26 -2.32 -17.23 2.77
C GLU A 26 -2.05 -16.19 1.68
N ILE A 27 -1.73 -14.94 2.04
CA ILE A 27 -1.38 -13.90 1.07
C ILE A 27 -0.12 -14.27 0.27
N LEU A 28 0.90 -14.86 0.91
CA LEU A 28 2.12 -15.31 0.23
C LEU A 28 1.88 -16.53 -0.66
N GLU A 29 1.08 -17.49 -0.20
CA GLU A 29 0.72 -18.68 -0.99
C GLU A 29 -0.05 -18.28 -2.26
N ASN A 30 -0.87 -17.23 -2.17
CA ASN A 30 -1.63 -16.70 -3.30
C ASN A 30 -0.82 -15.82 -4.27
N ALA A 31 0.46 -15.53 -4.01
CA ALA A 31 1.27 -14.68 -4.89
C ALA A 31 1.39 -15.23 -6.32
N GLN A 32 1.42 -16.56 -6.50
CA GLN A 32 1.43 -17.17 -7.84
C GLN A 32 0.10 -17.00 -8.57
N HIS A 33 -1.02 -17.02 -7.84
CA HIS A 33 -2.33 -16.72 -8.42
C HIS A 33 -2.39 -15.26 -8.87
N ASP A 34 -1.99 -14.33 -8.00
CA ASP A 34 -1.91 -12.89 -8.27
C ASP A 34 -1.07 -12.59 -9.54
N ILE A 35 0.10 -13.24 -9.67
CA ILE A 35 0.94 -13.17 -10.89
C ILE A 35 0.18 -13.67 -12.12
N LYS A 36 -0.50 -14.82 -12.00
CA LYS A 36 -1.21 -15.46 -13.12
C LYS A 36 -2.35 -14.59 -13.66
N VAL A 37 -3.01 -13.82 -12.78
CA VAL A 37 -4.13 -12.94 -13.14
C VAL A 37 -3.72 -11.50 -13.43
N ASP A 38 -2.41 -11.19 -13.49
CA ASP A 38 -1.87 -9.83 -13.65
C ASP A 38 -2.43 -8.82 -12.63
N SER A 39 -2.51 -9.27 -11.37
CA SER A 39 -3.01 -8.46 -10.27
C SER A 39 -2.11 -8.72 -9.07
N VAL A 40 -0.99 -8.01 -8.98
CA VAL A 40 -0.03 -8.13 -7.87
C VAL A 40 -0.36 -7.12 -6.77
N LYS A 41 -0.37 -7.54 -5.51
CA LYS A 41 -0.71 -6.65 -4.38
C LYS A 41 0.35 -5.56 -4.20
N TYR A 42 -0.12 -4.32 -4.14
CA TYR A 42 0.62 -3.16 -3.65
C TYR A 42 0.08 -2.80 -2.26
N PHE A 43 0.86 -3.06 -1.22
CA PHE A 43 0.39 -2.90 0.14
C PHE A 43 0.37 -1.43 0.58
N THR A 44 -0.79 -0.99 1.02
CA THR A 44 -1.00 0.34 1.62
C THR A 44 -1.41 0.20 3.07
N ASN A 45 -1.32 1.29 3.82
CA ASN A 45 -1.70 1.35 5.23
C ASN A 45 -2.53 2.61 5.49
N GLY A 46 -3.31 2.59 6.57
CA GLY A 46 -4.12 3.71 7.03
C GLY A 46 -5.62 3.51 6.88
N LEU A 47 -6.40 4.38 7.50
CA LEU A 47 -7.86 4.38 7.34
C LEU A 47 -8.25 5.04 6.01
N PRO A 48 -9.24 4.48 5.28
CA PRO A 48 -9.89 5.25 4.25
C PRO A 48 -10.55 6.48 4.89
N PHE A 49 -10.36 7.65 4.30
CA PHE A 49 -11.03 8.85 4.78
C PHE A 49 -12.54 8.75 4.48
N ILE A 50 -13.38 8.92 5.50
CA ILE A 50 -14.84 8.83 5.40
C ILE A 50 -15.42 10.25 5.38
N ARG A 51 -16.22 10.55 4.35
CA ARG A 51 -16.93 11.84 4.24
C ARG A 51 -17.89 11.99 5.43
N PRO A 52 -17.84 13.10 6.18
CA PRO A 52 -18.87 13.38 7.17
C PRO A 52 -20.21 13.58 6.46
N VAL A 53 -21.24 12.86 6.91
CA VAL A 53 -22.62 12.96 6.39
C VAL A 53 -23.46 13.66 7.45
N PHE A 54 -24.11 14.76 7.08
CA PHE A 54 -24.98 15.54 7.95
C PHE A 54 -26.42 15.50 7.42
N ALA A 55 -27.40 15.47 8.33
CA ALA A 55 -28.81 15.63 7.96
C ALA A 55 -29.09 17.09 7.54
N GLN A 56 -30.05 17.30 6.65
CA GLN A 56 -30.41 18.64 6.18
C GLN A 56 -30.79 19.58 7.33
N SER A 57 -31.57 19.09 8.30
CA SER A 57 -31.92 19.85 9.51
C SER A 57 -30.70 20.32 10.30
N THR A 58 -29.63 19.52 10.34
CA THR A 58 -28.37 19.92 10.98
C THR A 58 -27.71 21.03 10.17
N ILE A 59 -27.62 20.88 8.84
CA ILE A 59 -27.03 21.88 7.94
C ILE A 59 -27.75 23.22 8.03
N ASP A 60 -29.08 23.22 8.11
CA ASP A 60 -29.90 24.43 8.18
C ASP A 60 -29.67 25.22 9.49
N THR A 61 -29.34 24.52 10.58
CA THR A 61 -29.01 25.14 11.88
C THR A 61 -27.56 25.62 11.98
N MET A 62 -26.69 25.29 11.02
CA MET A 62 -25.28 25.66 11.06
C MET A 62 -25.05 27.14 10.74
N SER A 63 -24.06 27.72 11.43
CA SER A 63 -23.55 29.04 11.10
C SER A 63 -23.03 29.10 9.66
N LYS A 64 -23.02 30.29 9.05
CA LYS A 64 -22.43 30.50 7.71
C LYS A 64 -20.98 30.03 7.64
N ALA A 65 -20.17 30.35 8.65
CA ALA A 65 -18.77 29.96 8.74
C ALA A 65 -18.59 28.43 8.80
N THR A 66 -19.50 27.72 9.49
CA THR A 66 -19.47 26.25 9.54
C THR A 66 -19.81 25.64 8.17
N ARG A 67 -20.78 26.20 7.44
CA ARG A 67 -21.12 25.74 6.09
C ARG A 67 -19.97 25.96 5.10
N GLU A 68 -19.36 27.15 5.10
CA GLU A 68 -18.18 27.45 4.28
C GLU A 68 -17.01 26.51 4.59
N HIS A 69 -16.81 26.14 5.87
CA HIS A 69 -15.78 25.17 6.24
C HIS A 69 -16.07 23.77 5.68
N ILE A 70 -17.31 23.31 5.76
CA ILE A 70 -17.73 22.00 5.22
C ILE A 70 -17.58 21.97 3.70
N GLU A 71 -17.97 23.03 2.99
CA GLU A 71 -17.78 23.15 1.54
C GLU A 71 -16.30 23.06 1.15
N LYS A 72 -15.43 23.77 1.87
CA LYS A 72 -13.98 23.66 1.66
C LYS A 72 -13.44 22.26 1.95
N MET A 73 -13.93 21.59 3.00
CA MET A 73 -13.58 20.20 3.26
C MET A 73 -14.03 19.27 2.13
N ASP A 74 -15.19 19.53 1.53
CA ASP A 74 -15.70 18.74 0.41
C ASP A 74 -14.85 18.92 -0.86
N GLU A 75 -14.40 20.14 -1.13
CA GLU A 75 -13.46 20.42 -2.22
C GLU A 75 -12.15 19.64 -2.04
N ILE A 76 -11.58 19.67 -0.82
CA ILE A 76 -10.38 18.89 -0.47
C ILE A 76 -10.65 17.39 -0.65
N LEU A 77 -11.81 16.90 -0.23
CA LEU A 77 -12.17 15.50 -0.34
C LEU A 77 -12.30 15.07 -1.80
N ASN A 78 -12.96 15.87 -2.63
CA ASN A 78 -13.11 15.60 -4.06
C ASN A 78 -11.74 15.56 -4.75
N ARG A 79 -10.85 16.51 -4.44
CA ARG A 79 -9.46 16.47 -4.91
C ARG A 79 -8.75 15.18 -4.49
N SER A 80 -8.84 14.81 -3.22
CA SER A 80 -8.22 13.57 -2.70
C SER A 80 -8.78 12.30 -3.37
N GLN A 81 -10.04 12.33 -3.80
CA GLN A 81 -10.67 11.20 -4.49
C GLN A 81 -10.15 11.10 -5.94
N VAL A 82 -10.04 12.23 -6.64
CA VAL A 82 -9.44 12.29 -7.98
C VAL A 82 -8.00 11.79 -7.93
N GLU A 83 -7.20 12.28 -6.97
CA GLU A 83 -5.81 11.82 -6.78
C GLU A 83 -5.72 10.31 -6.51
N ARG A 84 -6.63 9.76 -5.69
CA ARG A 84 -6.71 8.31 -5.43
C ARG A 84 -7.02 7.51 -6.69
N GLU A 85 -7.98 7.94 -7.50
CA GLU A 85 -8.30 7.25 -8.76
C GLU A 85 -7.14 7.34 -9.76
N LEU A 86 -6.45 8.48 -9.85
CA LEU A 86 -5.26 8.61 -10.67
C LEU A 86 -4.13 7.68 -10.21
N ARG A 87 -3.88 7.60 -8.89
CA ARG A 87 -2.91 6.64 -8.32
C ARG A 87 -3.27 5.19 -8.62
N LYS A 88 -4.55 4.83 -8.50
CA LYS A 88 -5.05 3.50 -8.83
C LYS A 88 -4.86 3.16 -10.31
N ASN A 89 -5.08 4.13 -11.20
CA ASN A 89 -4.84 3.97 -12.64
C ASN A 89 -3.35 3.73 -12.94
N ILE A 90 -2.45 4.47 -12.28
CA ILE A 90 -1.01 4.21 -12.38
C ILE A 90 -0.69 2.80 -11.88
N LEU A 91 -1.14 2.40 -10.69
CA LEU A 91 -0.86 1.06 -10.17
C LEU A 91 -1.32 -0.04 -11.15
N THR A 92 -2.54 0.09 -11.68
CA THR A 92 -3.11 -0.86 -12.63
C THR A 92 -2.28 -0.95 -13.92
N LYS A 93 -1.78 0.20 -14.42
CA LYS A 93 -0.85 0.24 -15.57
C LYS A 93 0.40 -0.61 -15.32
N TYR A 94 0.90 -0.66 -14.08
CA TYR A 94 2.06 -1.47 -13.69
C TYR A 94 1.72 -2.90 -13.20
N GLY A 95 0.46 -3.34 -13.32
CA GLY A 95 0.03 -4.70 -12.93
C GLY A 95 -0.20 -4.84 -11.43
N LEU A 96 -0.40 -3.72 -10.75
CA LEU A 96 -0.56 -3.64 -9.31
C LEU A 96 -1.99 -3.29 -8.93
N TYR A 97 -2.42 -3.80 -7.78
CA TYR A 97 -3.67 -3.38 -7.13
C TYR A 97 -3.44 -3.05 -5.66
N GLU A 98 -4.12 -2.03 -5.15
CA GLU A 98 -3.99 -1.66 -3.75
C GLU A 98 -4.59 -2.72 -2.84
N HIS A 99 -3.82 -3.11 -1.82
CA HIS A 99 -4.28 -3.96 -0.74
C HIS A 99 -3.95 -3.29 0.59
N ASN A 100 -4.97 -2.78 1.27
CA ASN A 100 -4.81 -2.07 2.54
C ASN A 100 -4.66 -3.07 3.69
N LEU A 101 -3.53 -3.05 4.40
CA LEU A 101 -3.26 -3.91 5.55
C LEU A 101 -3.84 -3.34 6.87
N GLY A 102 -4.55 -2.21 6.80
CA GLY A 102 -5.19 -1.54 7.92
C GLY A 102 -4.33 -0.46 8.55
N CYS A 103 -4.66 -0.08 9.78
CA CYS A 103 -4.09 1.08 10.46
C CYS A 103 -2.80 0.79 11.21
N MET A 104 -2.55 -0.48 11.53
CA MET A 104 -1.40 -0.89 12.34
C MET A 104 -0.36 -1.53 11.45
N VAL A 105 0.74 -0.81 11.22
CA VAL A 105 1.94 -1.39 10.60
C VAL A 105 2.75 -2.05 11.70
N ASP A 106 2.49 -3.33 11.92
CA ASP A 106 3.27 -4.13 12.85
C ASP A 106 4.46 -4.81 12.14
N LYS A 107 5.27 -5.51 12.93
CA LYS A 107 6.42 -6.24 12.41
C LYS A 107 6.02 -7.31 11.38
N GLN A 108 4.88 -7.97 11.56
CA GLN A 108 4.42 -9.01 10.64
C GLN A 108 4.00 -8.42 9.30
N THR A 109 3.28 -7.28 9.30
CA THR A 109 2.89 -6.53 8.11
C THR A 109 4.11 -6.14 7.28
N SER A 110 5.18 -5.67 7.93
CA SER A 110 6.44 -5.33 7.26
C SER A 110 7.14 -6.55 6.64
N ILE A 111 7.18 -7.68 7.35
CA ILE A 111 7.77 -8.93 6.82
C ILE A 111 6.95 -9.42 5.62
N LEU A 112 5.62 -9.42 5.72
CA LEU A 112 4.72 -9.81 4.64
C LEU A 112 4.98 -8.99 3.38
N ALA A 113 4.94 -7.65 3.49
CA ALA A 113 5.14 -6.77 2.35
C ALA A 113 6.51 -6.99 1.68
N LYS A 114 7.55 -7.22 2.48
CA LYS A 114 8.90 -7.51 1.98
C LYS A 114 8.97 -8.86 1.25
N GLU A 115 8.46 -9.93 1.84
CA GLU A 115 8.50 -11.27 1.24
C GLU A 115 7.64 -11.34 -0.02
N TYR A 116 6.45 -10.75 0.02
CA TYR A 116 5.56 -10.68 -1.14
C TYR A 116 6.19 -9.89 -2.29
N LYS A 117 6.83 -8.74 -2.00
CA LYS A 117 7.61 -7.99 -2.99
C LYS A 117 8.73 -8.86 -3.58
N ARG A 118 9.44 -9.62 -2.75
CA ARG A 118 10.54 -10.50 -3.20
C ARG A 118 10.05 -11.57 -4.17
N VAL A 119 8.93 -12.24 -3.89
CA VAL A 119 8.43 -13.33 -4.75
C VAL A 119 7.81 -12.83 -6.06
N THR A 120 7.33 -11.59 -6.10
CA THR A 120 6.71 -10.98 -7.29
C THR A 120 7.69 -10.13 -8.11
N ALA A 121 8.87 -9.79 -7.57
CA ALA A 121 9.84 -8.90 -8.20
C ALA A 121 10.24 -9.31 -9.63
N PHE A 122 10.59 -10.59 -9.83
CA PHE A 122 11.00 -11.08 -11.15
C PHE A 122 9.89 -10.92 -12.20
N TYR A 123 8.65 -11.20 -11.81
CA TYR A 123 7.50 -11.03 -12.68
C TYR A 123 7.29 -9.55 -13.05
N LEU A 124 7.30 -8.65 -12.06
CA LEU A 124 7.07 -7.22 -12.29
C LEU A 124 8.19 -6.59 -13.13
N GLU A 125 9.45 -6.97 -12.92
CA GLU A 125 10.57 -6.52 -13.76
C GLU A 125 10.44 -7.04 -15.20
N LYS A 126 10.05 -8.30 -15.39
CA LYS A 126 9.80 -8.86 -16.72
C LYS A 126 8.63 -8.16 -17.42
N ARG A 127 7.57 -7.82 -16.69
CA ARG A 127 6.37 -7.14 -17.19
C ARG A 127 6.64 -5.69 -17.59
N ASN A 128 7.30 -4.94 -16.70
CA ASN A 128 7.38 -3.47 -16.78
C ASN A 128 8.76 -2.96 -17.22
N GLY A 129 9.75 -3.85 -17.32
CA GLY A 129 11.14 -3.53 -17.60
C GLY A 129 11.91 -3.08 -16.35
N LYS A 130 13.21 -2.79 -16.55
CA LYS A 130 14.08 -2.28 -15.49
C LYS A 130 13.62 -0.91 -14.99
N ASP A 131 13.86 -0.67 -13.70
CA ASP A 131 13.59 0.58 -13.00
C ASP A 131 12.12 1.01 -13.03
N TRP A 132 11.20 0.06 -13.24
CA TRP A 132 9.76 0.35 -13.31
C TRP A 132 9.21 0.98 -12.03
N GLU A 133 9.74 0.60 -10.86
CA GLU A 133 9.28 1.10 -9.57
C GLU A 133 9.60 2.59 -9.41
N GLU A 134 10.73 3.06 -9.95
CA GLU A 134 11.09 4.48 -9.95
C GLU A 134 10.18 5.26 -10.89
N LYS A 135 10.00 4.78 -12.14
CA LYS A 135 9.10 5.39 -13.12
C LYS A 135 7.67 5.51 -12.60
N MET A 136 7.16 4.45 -11.96
CA MET A 136 5.85 4.47 -11.33
C MET A 136 5.77 5.52 -10.21
N ARG A 137 6.81 5.63 -9.38
CA ARG A 137 6.86 6.62 -8.29
C ARG A 137 6.88 8.05 -8.83
N GLU A 138 7.65 8.32 -9.89
CA GLU A 138 7.67 9.61 -10.57
C GLU A 138 6.27 9.97 -11.12
N GLU A 139 5.59 9.02 -11.78
CA GLU A 139 4.21 9.22 -12.24
C GLU A 139 3.26 9.56 -11.07
N MET A 140 3.41 8.90 -9.92
CA MET A 140 2.60 9.19 -8.72
C MET A 140 2.89 10.56 -8.10
N ILE A 141 4.15 11.00 -8.11
CA ILE A 141 4.56 12.31 -7.59
C ILE A 141 3.97 13.43 -8.45
N ASN A 142 3.96 13.25 -9.76
CA ASN A 142 3.43 14.25 -10.70
C ASN A 142 1.94 14.55 -10.47
N ILE A 143 1.13 13.55 -10.08
CA ILE A 143 -0.29 13.78 -9.69
C ILE A 143 -0.41 14.74 -8.50
N SER A 144 0.55 14.74 -7.57
CA SER A 144 0.46 15.54 -6.35
C SER A 144 0.92 16.99 -6.54
N ASN A 145 1.54 17.29 -7.69
CA ASN A 145 2.08 18.60 -8.02
C ASN A 145 1.19 19.41 -8.99
N ASP A 146 0.13 18.80 -9.53
CA ASP A 146 -0.95 19.45 -10.28
C ASP A 146 -2.07 19.95 -9.33
#